data_AF-A0A2V9QZ83-F1
#
_entry.id   AF-A0A2V9QZ83-F1
#
_cell.length_a   1.000
_cell.length_b   1.000
_cell.length_c   1.000
_cell.angle_alpha   90.00
_cell.angle_beta   90.00
_cell.angle_gamma   90.00
#
_symmetry.space_group_name_H-M   'P 1'
#
loop_
_entity.id
_entity.type
_entity.pdbx_description
1 polymer ?
#
loop_
_entity_poly.entity_id
_entity_poly.type
_entity_poly.pdbx_seq_one_letter_code
_entity_poly.pdbx_strand_id
1 'polypeptide(L)'
;MRARIAADEAGAVASVRELSTAEVRYEMMHHAAGFSCNFSDLSGLISSDLIAGFKNGYAFFLQGCDANRAGDPISKFQITAVPKVPNTTGRRAFCTDETAVIRVDQEGSAESCLDHGPPLE
;
A
#
# COMPACT_ATOMS: atom_id res chain seq x y z
N MET A 1 11.49 -5.95 -22.38
CA MET A 1 10.72 -5.02 -21.52
C MET A 1 9.66 -5.73 -20.67
N ARG A 2 8.90 -6.72 -21.19
CA ARG A 2 7.90 -7.46 -20.38
C ARG A 2 8.43 -8.09 -19.08
N ALA A 3 9.65 -8.62 -19.10
CA ALA A 3 10.29 -9.18 -17.90
C ALA A 3 10.51 -8.14 -16.79
N ARG A 4 10.81 -6.89 -17.15
CA ARG A 4 11.00 -5.80 -16.19
C ARG A 4 9.66 -5.38 -15.58
N ILE A 5 8.64 -5.19 -16.40
CA ILE A 5 7.27 -4.88 -15.95
C ILE A 5 6.79 -5.93 -14.95
N ALA A 6 6.97 -7.22 -15.26
CA ALA A 6 6.57 -8.29 -14.36
C ALA A 6 7.35 -8.28 -13.03
N ALA A 7 8.65 -7.98 -13.08
CA ALA A 7 9.49 -7.88 -11.88
C ALA A 7 9.11 -6.67 -11.01
N ASP A 8 8.89 -5.51 -11.63
CA ASP A 8 8.48 -4.28 -10.95
C ASP A 8 7.07 -4.45 -10.33
N GLU A 9 6.12 -5.07 -11.05
CA GLU A 9 4.78 -5.43 -10.53
C GLU A 9 4.84 -6.43 -9.36
N ALA A 10 5.67 -7.47 -9.45
CA ALA A 10 5.88 -8.40 -8.35
C ALA A 10 6.50 -7.72 -7.13
N GLY A 11 7.45 -6.80 -7.37
CA GLY A 11 8.06 -5.95 -6.35
C GLY A 11 7.06 -5.01 -5.68
N ALA A 12 6.09 -4.48 -6.43
CA ALA A 12 5.00 -3.67 -5.89
C ALA A 12 4.11 -4.49 -4.95
N VAL A 13 3.67 -5.67 -5.37
CA VAL A 13 2.87 -6.58 -4.53
C VAL A 13 3.62 -6.96 -3.25
N ALA A 14 4.92 -7.28 -3.36
CA ALA A 14 5.74 -7.58 -2.18
C ALA A 14 5.84 -6.40 -1.22
N SER A 15 5.99 -5.17 -1.75
CA SER A 15 6.03 -3.95 -0.95
C SER A 15 4.70 -3.63 -0.27
N VAL A 16 3.57 -3.90 -0.93
CA VAL A 16 2.24 -3.77 -0.30
C VAL A 16 2.12 -4.73 0.89
N ARG A 17 2.57 -5.99 0.78
CA ARG A 17 2.61 -6.94 1.91
C ARG A 17 3.52 -6.48 3.04
N GLU A 18 4.69 -5.91 2.70
CA GLU A 18 5.64 -5.33 3.66
C GLU A 18 4.96 -4.20 4.45
N LEU A 19 4.29 -3.28 3.76
CA LEU A 19 3.56 -2.17 4.38
C LEU A 19 2.40 -2.64 5.26
N SER A 20 1.57 -3.59 4.82
CA SER A 20 0.49 -4.15 5.66
C SER A 20 1.04 -4.81 6.93
N THR A 21 2.17 -5.51 6.82
CA THR A 21 2.82 -6.12 7.99
C THR A 21 3.35 -5.05 8.96
N ALA A 22 3.89 -3.95 8.42
CA ALA A 22 4.38 -2.84 9.22
C ALA A 22 3.24 -2.09 9.92
N GLU A 23 2.10 -1.90 9.27
CA GLU A 23 0.89 -1.31 9.88
C GLU A 23 0.41 -2.13 11.08
N VAL A 24 0.30 -3.46 10.93
CA VAL A 24 -0.09 -4.34 12.05
C VAL A 24 0.92 -4.25 13.19
N ARG A 25 2.23 -4.22 12.90
CA ARG A 25 3.25 -4.07 13.95
C ARG A 25 3.18 -2.70 14.63
N TYR A 26 2.90 -1.64 13.87
CA TYR A 26 2.76 -0.31 14.40
C TYR A 26 1.57 -0.22 15.37
N GLU A 27 0.42 -0.76 14.99
CA GLU A 27 -0.77 -0.85 15.86
C GLU A 27 -0.45 -1.60 17.16
N MET A 28 0.23 -2.74 17.08
CA MET A 28 0.63 -3.51 18.27
C MET A 28 1.56 -2.75 19.22
N MET A 29 2.34 -1.79 18.71
CA MET A 29 3.21 -0.94 19.54
C MET A 29 2.51 0.34 20.01
N HIS A 30 1.44 0.76 19.32
CA HIS A 30 0.76 2.03 19.52
C HIS A 30 -0.76 1.86 19.62
N HIS A 31 -1.23 0.92 20.45
CA HIS A 31 -2.66 0.59 20.61
C HIS A 31 -3.58 1.80 20.84
N ALA A 32 -3.11 2.84 21.54
CA ALA A 32 -3.90 4.05 21.77
C ALA A 32 -4.05 4.94 20.52
N ALA A 33 -3.11 4.85 19.57
CA ALA A 33 -3.16 5.57 18.31
C ALA A 33 -3.81 4.75 17.18
N GLY A 34 -3.60 3.43 17.17
CA GLY A 34 -4.08 2.53 16.11
C GLY A 34 -3.08 2.38 14.98
N PHE A 35 -3.57 2.24 13.75
CA PHE A 35 -2.75 2.24 12.53
C PHE A 35 -2.09 3.59 12.26
N SER A 36 -1.07 3.58 11.41
CA SER A 36 -0.31 4.77 11.05
C SER A 36 -1.03 5.57 9.95
N CYS A 37 -0.63 6.83 9.77
CA CYS A 37 -1.14 7.69 8.70
C CYS A 37 -0.08 8.27 7.79
N ASN A 38 1.19 7.98 8.07
CA ASN A 38 2.31 8.35 7.23
C ASN A 38 3.34 7.23 7.25
N PHE A 39 3.97 6.95 6.11
CA PHE A 39 5.05 5.95 6.06
C PHE A 39 6.26 6.30 6.95
N SER A 40 6.45 7.57 7.33
CA SER A 40 7.47 7.98 8.30
C SER A 40 7.24 7.37 9.69
N ASP A 41 5.98 7.15 10.07
CA ASP A 41 5.61 6.58 11.37
C ASP A 41 5.98 5.09 11.42
N LEU A 42 6.11 4.45 10.26
CA LEU A 42 6.60 3.08 10.09
C LEU A 42 8.13 2.99 9.99
N SER A 43 8.86 4.07 10.30
CA SER A 43 10.32 4.06 10.25
C SER A 43 10.91 2.97 11.14
N GLY A 44 11.91 2.24 10.63
CA GLY A 44 12.48 1.05 11.29
C GLY A 44 11.69 -0.25 11.07
N LEU A 45 10.48 -0.19 10.51
CA LEU A 45 9.72 -1.38 10.08
C LEU A 45 9.80 -1.62 8.57
N ILE A 46 10.05 -0.57 7.78
CA ILE A 46 10.11 -0.60 6.32
C ILE A 46 11.38 0.05 5.78
N SER A 47 11.73 -0.27 4.52
CA SER A 47 12.87 0.36 3.82
C SER A 47 12.68 1.87 3.59
N SER A 48 13.79 2.63 3.51
CA SER A 48 13.78 4.09 3.24
C SER A 48 13.07 4.47 1.94
N ASP A 49 13.12 3.61 0.93
CA ASP A 49 12.43 3.79 -0.35
C ASP A 49 10.90 3.81 -0.16
N LEU A 50 10.37 2.93 0.69
CA LEU A 50 8.93 2.92 1.03
C LEU A 50 8.54 4.10 1.92
N ILE A 51 9.43 4.53 2.82
CA ILE A 51 9.22 5.78 3.58
C ILE A 51 9.07 6.96 2.63
N ALA A 52 9.88 7.00 1.57
CA ALA A 52 9.79 8.02 0.52
C ALA A 52 8.60 7.83 -0.43
N GLY A 53 7.81 6.76 -0.27
CA GLY A 53 6.65 6.45 -1.12
C GLY A 53 7.02 5.95 -2.52
N PHE A 54 8.23 5.43 -2.74
CA PHE A 54 8.64 4.93 -4.06
C PHE A 54 9.62 3.77 -3.97
N LYS A 55 9.32 2.66 -4.65
CA LYS A 55 10.21 1.49 -4.74
C LYS A 55 9.94 0.73 -6.05
N ASN A 56 11.00 0.24 -6.69
CA ASN A 56 10.92 -0.63 -7.88
C ASN A 56 9.96 -0.14 -8.98
N GLY A 57 9.99 1.18 -9.29
CA GLY A 57 9.17 1.72 -10.38
C GLY A 57 7.71 2.01 -10.02
N TYR A 58 7.33 1.83 -8.75
CA TYR A 58 5.99 2.07 -8.22
C TYR A 58 5.99 3.17 -7.18
N ALA A 59 4.96 4.03 -7.22
CA ALA A 59 4.66 5.00 -6.18
C ALA A 59 3.62 4.42 -5.22
N PHE A 60 3.82 4.64 -3.93
CA PHE A 60 2.99 4.13 -2.84
C PHE A 60 2.35 5.28 -2.08
N PHE A 61 1.10 5.10 -1.66
CA PHE A 61 0.37 6.08 -0.85
C PHE A 61 -0.35 5.37 0.28
N LEU A 62 -0.30 5.97 1.48
CA LEU A 62 -1.11 5.61 2.63
C LEU A 62 -2.17 6.69 2.82
N GLN A 63 -3.43 6.28 2.91
CA GLN A 63 -4.59 7.18 2.99
C GLN A 63 -5.75 6.49 3.72
N GLY A 64 -6.93 7.12 3.75
CA GLY A 64 -8.14 6.50 4.33
C GLY A 64 -8.00 6.23 5.84
N CYS A 65 -7.18 7.03 6.50
CA CYS A 65 -6.96 6.99 7.94
C CYS A 65 -8.19 7.47 8.70
N ASP A 66 -9.02 6.54 9.15
CA ASP A 66 -10.23 6.85 9.87
C ASP A 66 -10.38 5.97 11.12
N ALA A 67 -10.93 6.58 12.16
CA ALA A 67 -11.42 5.89 13.33
C ALA A 67 -12.94 5.67 13.23
N ASN A 68 -13.47 4.67 13.95
CA ASN A 68 -14.92 4.43 13.95
C ASN A 68 -15.70 5.56 14.64
N ARG A 69 -15.09 6.24 15.62
CA ARG A 69 -15.63 7.43 16.29
C ARG A 69 -14.51 8.41 16.56
N ALA A 70 -14.86 9.68 16.69
CA ALA A 70 -13.90 10.71 17.05
C ALA A 70 -13.26 10.40 18.42
N GLY A 71 -11.93 10.34 18.46
CA GLY A 71 -11.16 10.00 19.65
C GLY A 71 -10.85 8.51 19.83
N ASP A 72 -11.40 7.63 18.98
CA ASP A 72 -10.98 6.23 18.93
C ASP A 72 -9.62 6.10 18.19
N PRO A 73 -8.85 5.03 18.43
CA PRO A 73 -7.70 4.69 17.61
C PRO A 73 -8.05 4.56 16.12
N ILE A 74 -7.11 4.91 15.25
CA ILE A 74 -7.25 4.73 13.80
C ILE A 74 -7.40 3.23 13.51
N SER A 75 -8.54 2.86 12.94
CA SER A 75 -8.92 1.47 12.70
C SER A 75 -9.00 1.11 11.21
N LYS A 76 -8.83 2.09 10.33
CA LYS A 76 -8.90 1.95 8.88
C LYS A 76 -7.69 2.60 8.25
N PHE A 77 -7.19 1.99 7.19
CA PHE A 77 -6.21 2.58 6.31
C PHE A 77 -6.37 1.98 4.92
N GLN A 78 -5.80 2.65 3.93
CA GLN A 78 -5.68 2.15 2.57
C GLN A 78 -4.26 2.39 2.08
N ILE A 79 -3.67 1.36 1.47
CA ILE A 79 -2.41 1.48 0.75
C ILE A 79 -2.70 1.30 -0.73
N THR A 80 -2.17 2.19 -1.57
CA THR A 80 -2.17 2.01 -3.03
C THR A 80 -0.75 1.99 -3.56
N ALA A 81 -0.57 1.29 -4.67
CA ALA A 81 0.68 1.17 -5.42
C ALA A 81 0.37 1.33 -6.91
N VAL A 82 0.87 2.40 -7.53
CA VAL A 82 0.65 2.71 -8.95
C VAL A 82 1.97 2.79 -9.72
N PRO A 83 2.01 2.37 -11.00
CA PRO A 83 3.23 2.45 -11.78
C PRO A 83 3.62 3.91 -12.04
N LYS A 84 4.87 4.30 -11.73
CA LYS A 84 5.34 5.67 -11.99
C LYS A 84 5.38 6.03 -13.47
N VAL A 85 5.66 5.05 -14.32
CA VAL A 85 5.63 5.21 -15.77
C VAL A 85 4.78 4.07 -16.34
N PRO A 86 3.48 4.33 -16.58
CA PRO A 86 2.57 3.34 -17.14
C PRO A 86 3.14 2.71 -18.41
N ASN A 87 2.90 1.41 -18.57
CA ASN A 87 3.43 0.57 -19.66
C ASN A 87 4.96 0.44 -19.73
N THR A 88 5.70 0.98 -18.75
CA THR A 88 7.17 0.87 -18.68
C THR A 88 7.65 0.25 -17.36
N THR A 89 7.22 0.79 -16.22
CA THR A 89 7.50 0.22 -14.90
C THR A 89 6.39 -0.71 -14.42
N GLY A 90 5.22 -0.65 -15.05
CA GLY A 90 4.06 -1.43 -14.65
C GLY A 90 2.84 -1.05 -15.48
N ARG A 91 1.83 -1.92 -15.51
CA ARG A 91 0.51 -1.57 -16.06
C ARG A 91 -0.54 -1.58 -14.96
N ARG A 92 -0.46 -2.54 -14.05
CA ARG A 92 -1.46 -2.75 -13.01
C ARG A 92 -1.21 -1.86 -11.80
N ALA A 93 -2.29 -1.44 -11.14
CA ALA A 93 -2.24 -0.87 -9.80
C ALA A 93 -2.62 -1.94 -8.78
N PHE A 94 -2.07 -1.81 -7.57
CA PHE A 94 -2.38 -2.70 -6.46
C PHE A 94 -2.81 -1.86 -5.27
N CYS A 95 -3.69 -2.41 -4.45
CA CYS A 95 -4.16 -1.73 -3.26
C CYS A 95 -4.55 -2.74 -2.20
N THR A 96 -4.63 -2.27 -0.96
CA THR A 96 -5.12 -3.05 0.17
C THR A 96 -5.63 -2.10 1.24
N ASP A 97 -6.28 -2.66 2.25
CA ASP A 97 -6.82 -1.97 3.40
C ASP A 97 -6.43 -2.72 4.69
N GLU A 98 -7.06 -2.40 5.82
CA GLU A 98 -6.82 -3.08 7.10
C GLU A 98 -7.08 -4.60 7.09
N THR A 99 -7.77 -5.13 6.07
CA THR A 99 -7.98 -6.58 5.91
C THR A 99 -6.77 -7.30 5.33
N ALA A 100 -5.77 -6.56 4.83
CA ALA A 100 -4.59 -7.06 4.13
C ALA A 100 -4.88 -7.91 2.87
N VAL A 101 -6.11 -7.87 2.35
CA VAL A 101 -6.44 -8.43 1.04
C VAL A 101 -5.90 -7.51 -0.03
N ILE A 102 -4.95 -7.99 -0.82
CA ILE A 102 -4.41 -7.23 -1.96
C ILE A 102 -5.39 -7.36 -3.12
N ARG A 103 -5.79 -6.22 -3.67
CA ARG A 103 -6.62 -6.08 -4.86
C ARG A 103 -5.82 -5.50 -6.00
N VAL A 104 -6.35 -5.61 -7.21
CA VAL A 104 -5.68 -5.17 -8.43
C VAL A 104 -6.63 -4.41 -9.35
N ASP A 105 -6.13 -3.35 -9.98
CA ASP A 105 -6.72 -2.78 -11.18
C ASP A 105 -5.81 -3.03 -12.39
N GLN A 106 -6.40 -3.41 -13.52
CA GLN A 106 -5.65 -3.80 -14.72
C GLN A 106 -5.14 -2.60 -15.53
N GLU A 107 -5.74 -1.43 -15.34
CA GLU A 107 -5.46 -0.21 -16.09
C GLU A 107 -4.57 0.79 -15.31
N GLY A 108 -4.26 0.48 -14.05
CA GLY A 108 -3.32 1.26 -13.23
C GLY A 108 -3.97 2.35 -12.38
N SER A 109 -5.28 2.33 -12.19
CA SER A 109 -6.03 3.27 -11.35
C SER A 109 -6.05 2.83 -9.88
N ALA A 110 -5.53 3.70 -9.01
CA ALA A 110 -5.63 3.52 -7.55
C ALA A 110 -7.10 3.53 -7.08
N GLU A 111 -7.90 4.46 -7.59
CA GLU A 111 -9.31 4.61 -7.25
C GLU A 111 -10.11 3.36 -7.66
N SER A 112 -9.94 2.91 -8.90
CA SER A 112 -10.63 1.71 -9.40
C SER A 112 -10.22 0.46 -8.62
N CYS A 113 -8.95 0.37 -8.23
CA CYS A 113 -8.47 -0.72 -7.37
C CYS A 113 -9.21 -0.73 -6.02
N LEU A 114 -9.32 0.42 -5.36
CA LEU A 114 -9.96 0.53 -4.05
C LEU A 114 -11.47 0.27 -4.11
N ASP A 115 -12.15 0.83 -5.11
CA ASP A 115 -13.61 0.74 -5.21
C ASP A 115 -14.09 -0.63 -5.72
N HIS A 116 -13.36 -1.20 -6.69
CA HIS A 116 -13.86 -2.32 -7.50
C HIS A 116 -12.81 -3.41 -7.79
N GLY A 117 -11.58 -3.26 -7.30
CA GLY A 117 -10.49 -4.19 -7.60
C GLY A 117 -10.81 -5.61 -7.11
N PRO A 118 -10.77 -6.65 -7.98
CA PRO A 118 -10.83 -8.03 -7.52
C PRO A 118 -9.59 -8.36 -6.67
N PRO A 119 -9.70 -9.33 -5.74
CA PRO A 119 -8.53 -9.87 -5.05
C PRO A 119 -7.47 -10.35 -6.05
N LEU A 120 -6.20 -10.13 -5.71
CA LEU A 120 -5.06 -10.60 -6.49
C LEU A 120 -4.97 -12.13 -6.38
N GLU A 121 -5.11 -12.82 -7.53
CA GLU A 121 -4.94 -14.28 -7.66
C GLU A 121 -3.48 -14.73 -7.55
#